data_AF-A0A1G1HP98-F1
#
_entry.id   AF-A0A1G1HP98-F1
#
_cell.length_a   1.000
_cell.length_b   1.000
_cell.length_c   1.000
_cell.angle_alpha   90.00
_cell.angle_beta   90.00
_cell.angle_gamma   90.00
#
_symmetry.space_group_name_H-M   'P 1'
#
loop_
_entity.id
_entity.type
_entity.pdbx_description
1 polymer ?
#
loop_
_entity_poly.entity_id
_entity_poly.type
_entity_poly.pdbx_seq_one_letter_code
_entity_poly.pdbx_strand_id
1 'polypeptide(L)'
;MKRIVAILLAFVMVMAFATVSMAAGWDKCKMCHKEDDKPMVLGGKSVPTKADLLKKFKTAADFKKASKDAKDPLMTPFKGDADVDTAVKYLGLK
;
A
#
# COMPACT_ATOMS: atom_id res chain seq x y z
N MET A 1 8.33 28.38 -29.96
CA MET A 1 8.01 28.57 -28.53
C MET A 1 6.68 27.94 -28.12
N LYS A 2 5.52 28.30 -28.72
CA LYS A 2 4.19 27.75 -28.32
C LYS A 2 4.08 26.20 -28.32
N ARG A 3 4.75 25.51 -29.26
CA ARG A 3 4.73 24.04 -29.35
C ARG A 3 5.54 23.33 -28.26
N ILE A 4 6.64 23.94 -27.80
CA ILE A 4 7.51 23.37 -26.76
C ILE A 4 6.83 23.48 -25.38
N VAL A 5 6.13 24.60 -25.15
CA VAL A 5 5.34 24.82 -23.92
C VAL A 5 4.19 23.83 -23.81
N ALA A 6 3.49 23.53 -24.92
CA ALA A 6 2.41 22.54 -24.95
C ALA A 6 2.90 21.10 -24.65
N ILE A 7 4.08 20.72 -25.16
CA ILE A 7 4.67 19.40 -24.91
C ILE A 7 5.10 19.26 -23.44
N LEU A 8 5.71 20.30 -22.85
CA LEU A 8 6.08 20.31 -21.44
C LEU A 8 4.87 20.21 -20.51
N LEU A 9 3.78 20.95 -20.81
CA LEU A 9 2.53 20.86 -20.06
C LEU A 9 1.88 19.48 -20.13
N ALA A 10 1.88 18.84 -21.31
CA ALA A 10 1.38 17.48 -21.46
C ALA A 10 2.23 16.47 -20.68
N PHE A 11 3.55 16.63 -20.66
CA PHE A 11 4.46 15.74 -19.93
C PHE A 11 4.29 15.85 -18.41
N VAL A 12 4.12 17.08 -17.89
CA VAL A 12 3.83 17.33 -16.46
C VAL A 12 2.47 16.75 -16.07
N MET A 13 1.48 16.84 -16.95
CA MET A 13 0.13 16.33 -16.68
C MET A 13 0.12 14.78 -16.63
N VAL A 14 0.82 14.10 -17.53
CA VAL A 14 0.94 12.63 -17.53
C VAL A 14 1.68 12.11 -16.28
N MET A 15 2.74 12.81 -15.85
CA MET A 15 3.46 12.50 -14.60
C MET A 15 2.57 12.65 -13.35
N ALA A 16 1.65 13.63 -13.35
CA ALA A 16 0.73 13.85 -12.23
C ALA A 16 -0.34 12.74 -12.10
N PHE A 17 -0.75 12.08 -13.20
CA PHE A 17 -1.71 10.98 -13.15
C PHE A 17 -1.08 9.61 -12.83
N ALA A 18 0.22 9.45 -13.02
CA ALA A 18 0.92 8.19 -12.74
C ALA A 18 1.10 7.92 -11.24
N THR A 19 1.03 8.93 -10.38
CA THR A 19 1.22 8.79 -8.92
C THR A 19 -0.07 8.49 -8.16
N VAL A 20 -1.24 8.86 -8.70
CA VAL A 20 -2.54 8.72 -8.02
C VAL A 20 -3.14 7.31 -8.15
N SER A 21 -2.74 6.52 -9.14
CA SER A 21 -3.28 5.17 -9.37
C SER A 21 -2.68 4.07 -8.47
N MET A 22 -1.64 4.39 -7.68
CA MET A 22 -0.95 3.41 -6.82
C MET A 22 -1.55 3.28 -5.41
N ALA A 23 -2.55 4.09 -5.04
CA ALA A 23 -3.11 4.12 -3.68
C ALA A 23 -4.32 3.18 -3.46
N ALA A 24 -5.03 2.80 -4.52
CA ALA A 24 -6.38 2.22 -4.39
C ALA A 24 -6.46 0.88 -3.63
N GLY A 25 -5.40 0.05 -3.66
CA GLY A 25 -5.40 -1.23 -2.94
C GLY A 25 -4.95 -1.12 -1.49
N TRP A 26 -4.05 -0.18 -1.19
CA TRP A 26 -3.64 0.10 0.19
C TRP A 26 -4.77 0.78 0.99
N ASP A 27 -5.71 1.45 0.32
CA ASP A 27 -6.88 2.05 0.98
C ASP A 27 -7.69 1.06 1.83
N LYS A 28 -7.72 -0.22 1.45
CA LYS A 28 -8.34 -1.27 2.25
C LYS A 28 -7.48 -1.65 3.47
N CYS A 29 -6.16 -1.69 3.29
CA CYS A 29 -5.21 -2.02 4.35
C CYS A 29 -5.11 -0.90 5.40
N LYS A 30 -5.12 0.37 4.97
CA LYS A 30 -4.90 1.54 5.83
C LYS A 30 -6.02 1.82 6.84
N MET A 31 -7.18 1.20 6.64
CA MET A 31 -8.24 1.23 7.64
C MET A 31 -7.73 0.69 8.97
N CYS A 32 -6.92 -0.38 8.91
CA CYS A 32 -6.34 -1.04 10.07
C CYS A 32 -4.84 -0.73 10.27
N HIS A 33 -4.06 -0.73 9.20
CA HIS A 33 -2.62 -0.51 9.21
C HIS A 33 -2.31 0.97 8.95
N LYS A 34 -2.23 1.77 10.00
CA LYS A 34 -2.04 3.22 9.88
C LYS A 34 -0.71 3.57 9.20
N GLU A 35 -0.73 4.69 8.47
CA GLU A 35 0.46 5.28 7.81
C GLU A 35 1.44 5.86 8.82
N ASP A 36 0.91 6.45 9.89
CA ASP A 36 1.71 7.03 10.95
C ASP A 36 2.20 5.96 11.93
N ASP A 37 3.16 6.34 12.78
CA ASP A 37 3.73 5.45 13.78
C ASP A 37 2.78 5.20 14.97
N LYS A 38 1.49 5.55 14.84
CA LYS A 38 0.48 5.39 15.88
C LYS A 38 -0.41 4.19 15.53
N PRO A 39 -0.14 3.01 16.11
CA PRO A 39 -0.96 1.84 15.84
C PRO A 39 -2.37 2.07 16.37
N MET A 40 -3.38 1.56 15.66
CA MET A 40 -4.69 1.42 16.26
C MET A 40 -4.70 0.26 17.23
N VAL A 41 -5.54 0.36 18.26
CA VAL A 41 -5.77 -0.74 19.22
C VAL A 41 -7.13 -1.33 18.95
N LEU A 42 -7.18 -2.63 18.67
CA LEU A 42 -8.42 -3.38 18.45
C LEU A 42 -8.42 -4.60 19.37
N GLY A 43 -9.47 -4.74 20.20
CA GLY A 43 -9.57 -5.83 21.17
C GLY A 43 -8.38 -5.89 22.14
N GLY A 44 -7.83 -4.74 22.54
CA GLY A 44 -6.67 -4.65 23.43
C GLY A 44 -5.32 -4.99 22.77
N LYS A 45 -5.28 -5.22 21.45
CA LYS A 45 -4.05 -5.49 20.70
C LYS A 45 -3.72 -4.35 19.74
N SER A 46 -2.44 -3.97 19.68
CA SER A 46 -1.94 -3.01 18.70
C SER A 46 -1.85 -3.65 17.32
N VAL A 47 -2.50 -3.04 16.34
CA VAL A 47 -2.39 -3.42 14.93
C VAL A 47 -1.11 -2.82 14.34
N PRO A 48 -0.30 -3.60 13.60
CA PRO A 48 0.96 -3.10 13.03
C PRO A 48 0.74 -1.87 12.15
N THR A 49 1.59 -0.87 12.28
CA THR A 49 1.64 0.28 11.36
C THR A 49 2.29 -0.11 10.03
N LYS A 50 2.22 0.77 9.03
CA LYS A 50 3.01 0.63 7.80
C LYS A 50 4.51 0.46 8.09
N ALA A 51 5.06 1.24 9.02
CA ALA A 51 6.46 1.15 9.40
C ALA A 51 6.79 -0.23 9.98
N ASP A 52 5.90 -0.80 10.79
CA ASP A 52 6.08 -2.14 11.36
C ASP A 52 6.00 -3.23 10.29
N LEU A 53 5.10 -3.09 9.32
CA LEU A 53 5.02 -4.00 8.18
C LEU A 53 6.30 -3.97 7.33
N LEU A 54 6.89 -2.79 7.08
CA LEU A 54 8.16 -2.65 6.36
C LEU A 54 9.36 -3.15 7.16
N LYS A 55 9.29 -3.10 8.50
CA LYS A 55 10.29 -3.72 9.37
C LYS A 55 10.20 -5.24 9.29
N LYS A 56 8.98 -5.80 9.29
CA LYS A 56 8.72 -7.24 9.31
C LYS A 56 8.91 -7.92 7.95
N PHE A 57 8.37 -7.34 6.88
CA PHE A 57 8.38 -7.90 5.55
C PHE A 57 9.38 -7.14 4.67
N LYS A 58 10.37 -7.87 4.13
CA LYS A 58 11.41 -7.30 3.27
C LYS A 58 11.16 -7.55 1.79
N THR A 59 10.32 -8.54 1.48
CA THR A 59 10.00 -8.94 0.12
C THR A 59 8.51 -8.88 -0.13
N ALA A 60 8.14 -8.69 -1.39
CA ALA A 60 6.77 -8.81 -1.86
C ALA A 60 6.21 -10.20 -1.51
N ALA A 61 6.96 -11.27 -1.81
CA ALA A 61 6.52 -12.64 -1.62
C ALA A 61 6.10 -12.94 -0.18
N ASP A 62 6.90 -12.52 0.80
CA ASP A 62 6.61 -12.74 2.22
C ASP A 62 5.35 -11.99 2.66
N PHE A 63 5.21 -10.73 2.23
CA PHE A 63 4.04 -9.93 2.53
C PHE A 63 2.77 -10.54 1.91
N LYS A 64 2.83 -10.96 0.65
CA LYS A 64 1.69 -11.60 -0.03
C LYS A 64 1.28 -12.89 0.66
N LYS A 65 2.26 -13.73 1.00
CA LYS A 65 2.03 -14.98 1.72
C LYS A 65 1.39 -14.72 3.09
N ALA A 66 1.94 -13.80 3.87
CA ALA A 66 1.38 -13.47 5.19
C ALA A 66 -0.04 -12.89 5.11
N SER A 67 -0.33 -12.08 4.09
CA SER A 67 -1.66 -11.50 3.88
C SER A 67 -2.72 -12.55 3.52
N LYS A 68 -2.33 -13.56 2.73
CA LYS A 68 -3.20 -14.68 2.31
C LYS A 68 -3.35 -15.74 3.40
N ASP A 69 -2.30 -15.98 4.18
CA ASP A 69 -2.25 -17.04 5.20
C ASP A 69 -2.54 -16.49 6.61
N ALA A 70 -3.10 -15.27 6.73
CA ALA A 70 -3.35 -14.63 8.02
C ALA A 70 -4.26 -15.50 8.91
N LYS A 71 -3.80 -15.80 10.13
CA LYS A 71 -4.56 -16.57 11.14
C LYS A 71 -4.92 -15.73 12.37
N ASP A 72 -4.69 -14.42 12.32
CA ASP A 72 -4.98 -13.55 13.45
C ASP A 72 -6.51 -13.28 13.52
N PRO A 73 -7.15 -13.38 14.69
CA PRO A 73 -8.57 -13.06 14.85
C PRO A 73 -8.95 -11.64 14.37
N LEU A 74 -7.99 -10.73 14.32
CA LEU A 74 -8.18 -9.34 13.88
C LEU A 74 -7.80 -9.12 12.41
N MET A 75 -7.27 -10.13 11.71
CA MET A 75 -6.87 -10.05 10.32
C MET A 75 -7.37 -11.27 9.55
N THR A 76 -8.44 -11.09 8.78
CA THR A 76 -8.94 -12.12 7.87
C THR A 76 -7.98 -12.31 6.69
N PRO A 77 -7.74 -13.55 6.24
CA PRO A 77 -7.08 -13.85 4.97
C PRO A 77 -7.59 -12.99 3.81
N PHE A 78 -6.68 -12.28 3.15
CA PHE A 78 -7.01 -11.57 1.92
C PHE A 78 -7.10 -12.54 0.75
N LYS A 79 -8.27 -12.57 0.09
CA LYS A 79 -8.53 -13.44 -1.07
C LYS A 79 -8.27 -12.76 -2.42
N GLY A 80 -8.11 -11.43 -2.43
CA GLY A 80 -7.92 -10.65 -3.64
C GLY A 80 -6.45 -10.38 -3.96
N ASP A 81 -5.93 -11.04 -4.99
CA ASP A 81 -4.53 -10.89 -5.42
C ASP A 81 -4.21 -9.48 -5.91
N ALA A 82 -5.16 -8.82 -6.58
CA ALA A 82 -4.98 -7.46 -7.08
C ALA A 82 -4.82 -6.41 -5.96
N ASP A 83 -5.56 -6.56 -4.86
CA ASP A 83 -5.48 -5.65 -3.70
C ASP A 83 -4.13 -5.81 -3.00
N VAL A 84 -3.71 -7.06 -2.80
CA VAL A 84 -2.44 -7.42 -2.16
C VAL A 84 -1.26 -6.97 -3.02
N ASP A 85 -1.33 -7.13 -4.34
CA ASP A 85 -0.30 -6.66 -5.27
C ASP A 85 -0.17 -5.14 -5.29
N THR A 86 -1.29 -4.45 -5.17
CA THR A 86 -1.30 -2.99 -5.07
C THR A 86 -0.72 -2.52 -3.73
N ALA A 87 -1.03 -3.20 -2.63
CA ALA A 87 -0.41 -2.93 -1.34
C ALA A 87 1.11 -3.16 -1.36
N VAL A 88 1.59 -4.24 -1.99
CA VAL A 88 3.03 -4.51 -2.19
C VAL A 88 3.71 -3.35 -2.91
N LYS A 89 3.12 -2.87 -4.02
CA LYS A 89 3.63 -1.72 -4.77
C LYS A 89 3.64 -0.44 -3.94
N TYR A 90 2.55 -0.18 -3.21
CA TYR A 90 2.43 0.98 -2.33
C TYR A 90 3.50 0.98 -1.22
N LEU A 91 3.78 -0.18 -0.64
CA LEU A 91 4.81 -0.37 0.37
C LEU A 91 6.23 -0.32 -0.22
N GLY A 92 6.39 -0.34 -1.55
CA GLY A 92 7.70 -0.38 -2.20
C GLY A 92 8.47 -1.68 -1.96
N LEU A 93 7.76 -2.77 -1.65
CA LEU A 93 8.36 -4.09 -1.46
C LEU A 93 8.75 -4.69 -2.81
N LYS A 94 9.95 -5.24 -2.89
CA LYS A 94 10.54 -5.85 -4.09
C LYS A 94 10.30 -7.35 -4.14
#